data_AF-A0A931X736-F1
#
_entry.id   AF-A0A931X736-F1
#
_cell.length_a   1.000
_cell.length_b   1.000
_cell.length_c   1.000
_cell.angle_alpha   90.00
_cell.angle_beta   90.00
_cell.angle_gamma   90.00
#
_symmetry.space_group_name_H-M   'P 1'
#
loop_
_entity.id
_entity.type
_entity.pdbx_description
1 polymer ?
#
loop_
_entity_poly.entity_id
_entity_poly.type
_entity_poly.pdbx_seq_one_letter_code
_entity_poly.pdbx_strand_id
1 'polypeptide(L)'
;MPPKLTRVVLVLALPLITACAGRVGPLDRGIAYYRGGQYEAALQAFDEAVRLAPREASTWNNRALARLRMGQTTGALADLTKAIELSPADPELNFNRGNVYMALGNHDYAVQDFNRAVALAPGYAKAYFNRGVARVRAGDFAGAEADWRYAIAMEADPAVQATMIRTAGLGPAGAGSSLAGSPGSAPTSRTDVPSALPALREPAATPESVDARVLTLRAISRELDGDRHGAIRDLREAAVKEPDARRRAVIERLLRDVEGAR
;
A
#
# COMPACT_ATOMS: atom_id res chain seq x y z
N MET A 1 14.21 -25.66 78.37
CA MET A 1 13.66 -24.31 78.65
C MET A 1 14.19 -23.33 77.59
N PRO A 2 13.43 -22.30 77.20
CA PRO A 2 13.09 -21.85 75.82
C PRO A 2 14.14 -20.86 75.20
N PRO A 3 14.02 -20.31 73.95
CA PRO A 3 12.78 -20.13 73.18
C PRO A 3 12.74 -20.41 71.66
N LYS A 4 11.49 -20.67 71.26
CA LYS A 4 10.89 -20.68 69.94
C LYS A 4 10.93 -19.26 69.33
N LEU A 5 11.68 -19.00 68.26
CA LEU A 5 11.48 -17.77 67.44
C LEU A 5 12.07 -17.85 66.01
N THR A 6 12.65 -18.97 65.57
CA THR A 6 13.26 -19.07 64.23
C THR A 6 12.29 -19.40 63.09
N ARG A 7 10.97 -19.44 63.36
CA ARG A 7 9.95 -19.82 62.36
C ARG A 7 9.17 -18.64 61.74
N VAL A 8 9.49 -17.39 62.05
CA VAL A 8 8.69 -16.23 61.59
C VAL A 8 9.43 -15.31 60.60
N VAL A 9 10.75 -15.44 60.41
CA VAL A 9 11.51 -14.48 59.57
C VAL A 9 11.73 -14.93 58.11
N LEU A 10 11.49 -16.20 57.76
CA LEU A 10 11.75 -16.70 56.41
C LEU A 10 10.49 -17.14 55.66
N VAL A 11 9.36 -16.45 55.88
CA VAL A 11 8.13 -16.60 55.07
C VAL A 11 7.78 -15.30 54.31
N LEU A 12 8.56 -14.23 54.47
CA LEU A 12 8.37 -12.97 53.72
C LEU A 12 9.25 -12.86 52.46
N ALA A 13 9.93 -13.94 52.06
CA ALA A 13 10.79 -13.96 50.87
C ALA A 13 10.31 -15.00 49.85
N LEU A 14 9.07 -14.86 49.35
CA LEU A 14 8.58 -15.45 48.10
C LEU A 14 7.34 -14.65 47.67
N PRO A 15 7.21 -14.14 46.42
CA PRO A 15 8.10 -14.24 45.26
C PRO A 15 8.33 -12.87 44.58
N LEU A 16 9.55 -12.31 44.66
CA LEU A 16 9.98 -11.21 43.80
C LEU A 16 10.57 -11.69 42.45
N ILE A 17 10.37 -12.98 42.11
CA ILE A 17 11.01 -13.61 40.94
C ILE A 17 10.00 -14.23 39.93
N THR A 18 8.69 -14.25 40.19
CA THR A 18 7.74 -14.93 39.27
C THR A 18 6.62 -14.04 38.76
N ALA A 19 6.96 -13.02 37.97
CA ALA A 19 5.98 -12.38 37.07
C ALA A 19 6.57 -11.81 35.76
N CYS A 20 7.85 -12.04 35.45
CA CYS A 20 8.47 -11.52 34.21
C CYS A 20 8.38 -12.48 33.01
N ALA A 21 7.69 -13.62 33.13
CA ALA A 21 7.45 -14.53 32.01
C ALA A 21 5.96 -14.53 31.65
N GLY A 22 5.58 -13.82 30.58
CA GLY A 22 4.32 -14.05 29.86
C GLY A 22 3.37 -12.86 29.68
N ARG A 23 3.66 -11.65 30.20
CA ARG A 23 2.78 -10.51 29.93
C ARG A 23 3.08 -9.95 28.53
N VAL A 24 2.24 -10.34 27.56
CA VAL A 24 2.21 -9.74 26.22
C VAL A 24 2.07 -8.22 26.37
N GLY A 25 3.02 -7.48 25.80
CA GLY A 25 3.03 -6.01 25.88
C GLY A 25 1.77 -5.41 25.26
N PRO A 26 1.37 -4.18 25.63
CA PRO A 26 0.19 -3.53 25.04
C PRO A 26 0.30 -3.39 23.52
N LEU A 27 1.50 -3.18 22.98
CA LEU A 27 1.75 -3.18 21.54
C LEU A 27 1.42 -4.54 20.91
N ASP A 28 2.00 -5.63 21.41
CA ASP A 28 1.78 -6.99 20.88
C ASP A 28 0.32 -7.43 20.99
N ARG A 29 -0.32 -7.09 22.10
CA ARG A 29 -1.76 -7.33 22.33
C ARG A 29 -2.63 -6.53 21.36
N GLY A 30 -2.29 -5.27 21.12
CA GLY A 30 -2.96 -4.45 20.11
C GLY A 30 -2.81 -5.03 18.71
N ILE A 31 -1.61 -5.52 18.35
CA ILE A 31 -1.37 -6.19 17.06
C ILE A 31 -2.22 -7.46 16.95
N ALA A 32 -2.32 -8.25 18.03
CA ALA A 32 -3.15 -9.45 18.05
C ALA A 32 -4.64 -9.11 17.84
N TYR A 33 -5.17 -8.11 18.54
CA TYR A 33 -6.54 -7.64 18.34
C TYR A 33 -6.78 -7.11 16.93
N TYR A 34 -5.82 -6.34 16.38
CA TYR A 34 -5.91 -5.80 15.02
C TYR A 34 -6.00 -6.92 13.99
N ARG A 35 -5.16 -7.95 14.10
CA ARG A 35 -5.18 -9.13 13.23
C ARG A 35 -6.47 -9.94 13.36
N GLY A 36 -7.08 -9.94 14.56
CA GLY A 36 -8.38 -10.54 14.82
C GLY A 36 -9.58 -9.70 14.37
N GLY A 37 -9.36 -8.51 13.81
CA GLY A 37 -10.43 -7.58 13.39
C GLY A 37 -11.12 -6.85 14.55
N GLN A 38 -10.62 -6.97 15.77
CA GLN A 38 -11.17 -6.34 16.97
C GLN A 38 -10.57 -4.92 17.12
N TYR A 39 -10.94 -4.02 16.21
CA TYR A 39 -10.26 -2.73 16.05
C TYR A 39 -10.42 -1.79 17.25
N GLU A 40 -11.55 -1.82 17.95
CA GLU A 40 -11.77 -1.06 19.18
C GLU A 40 -10.84 -1.52 20.31
N ALA A 41 -10.71 -2.85 20.48
CA ALA A 41 -9.80 -3.43 21.47
C ALA A 41 -8.33 -3.17 21.10
N ALA A 42 -8.00 -3.22 19.80
CA ALA A 42 -6.69 -2.86 19.29
C ALA A 42 -6.37 -1.39 19.61
N LEU A 43 -7.30 -0.47 19.36
CA LEU A 43 -7.14 0.95 19.64
C LEU A 43 -6.86 1.21 21.13
N GLN A 44 -7.61 0.58 22.03
CA GLN A 44 -7.37 0.71 23.48
C GLN A 44 -5.97 0.22 23.89
N ALA A 45 -5.55 -0.92 23.35
CA ALA A 45 -4.21 -1.46 23.62
C ALA A 45 -3.10 -0.57 23.02
N PHE A 46 -3.32 0.01 21.85
CA PHE A 46 -2.38 0.96 21.24
C PHE A 46 -2.34 2.31 21.97
N ASP A 47 -3.46 2.80 22.51
CA ASP A 47 -3.47 3.98 23.38
C ASP A 47 -2.64 3.75 24.66
N GLU A 48 -2.74 2.55 25.25
CA GLU A 48 -1.87 2.14 26.36
C GLU A 48 -0.39 2.10 25.91
N ALA A 49 -0.09 1.53 24.74
CA ALA A 49 1.26 1.44 24.21
C ALA A 49 1.89 2.82 23.96
N VAL A 50 1.14 3.75 23.36
CA VAL A 50 1.58 5.14 23.13
C VAL A 50 1.86 5.86 24.45
N ARG A 51 1.05 5.63 25.49
CA ARG A 51 1.29 6.23 26.82
C ARG A 51 2.58 5.72 27.46
N LEU A 52 2.92 4.45 27.26
CA LEU A 52 4.11 3.82 27.84
C LEU A 52 5.38 4.11 27.05
N ALA A 53 5.28 4.20 25.72
CA ALA A 53 6.41 4.42 24.82
C ALA A 53 6.12 5.54 23.79
N PRO A 54 5.91 6.79 24.23
CA PRO A 54 5.47 7.89 23.34
C PRO A 54 6.52 8.29 22.29
N ARG A 55 7.76 7.84 22.42
CA ARG A 55 8.86 8.09 21.46
C ARG A 55 9.08 6.93 20.50
N GLU A 56 8.29 5.88 20.58
CA GLU A 56 8.41 4.72 19.69
C GLU A 56 7.45 4.87 18.51
N ALA A 57 7.98 5.11 17.30
CA ALA A 57 7.18 5.36 16.10
C ALA A 57 6.20 4.21 15.77
N SER A 58 6.57 2.97 16.08
CA SER A 58 5.77 1.77 15.84
C SER A 58 4.41 1.83 16.57
N THR A 59 4.35 2.42 17.77
CA THR A 59 3.12 2.50 18.57
C THR A 59 2.11 3.45 17.93
N TRP A 60 2.58 4.61 17.46
CA TRP A 60 1.79 5.58 16.72
C TRP A 60 1.33 5.03 15.37
N ASN A 61 2.21 4.36 14.61
CA ASN A 61 1.86 3.73 13.34
C ASN A 61 0.74 2.69 13.51
N ASN A 62 0.90 1.77 14.46
CA ASN A 62 -0.10 0.72 14.70
C ASN A 62 -1.44 1.30 15.18
N ARG A 63 -1.41 2.35 16.01
CA ARG A 63 -2.63 3.07 16.40
C ARG A 63 -3.32 3.71 15.20
N ALA A 64 -2.55 4.34 14.31
CA ALA A 64 -3.08 4.93 13.09
C ALA A 64 -3.78 3.90 12.20
N LEU A 65 -3.19 2.71 12.05
CA LEU A 65 -3.79 1.63 11.28
C LEU A 65 -5.11 1.15 11.88
N ALA A 66 -5.21 1.03 13.21
CA ALA A 66 -6.48 0.71 13.89
C ALA A 66 -7.53 1.80 13.68
N ARG A 67 -7.15 3.08 13.84
CA ARG A 67 -8.03 4.22 13.58
C ARG A 67 -8.54 4.24 12.14
N LEU A 68 -7.68 3.95 11.16
CA LEU A 68 -8.07 3.86 9.75
C LEU A 68 -9.14 2.77 9.53
N ARG A 69 -8.99 1.60 10.16
CA ARG A 69 -10.00 0.51 10.06
C ARG A 69 -11.34 0.90 10.67
N MET A 70 -11.35 1.82 11.62
CA MET A 70 -12.55 2.38 12.24
C MET A 70 -13.08 3.63 11.50
N GLY A 71 -12.50 4.02 10.36
CA GLY A 71 -12.88 5.23 9.63
C GLY A 71 -12.44 6.55 10.27
N GLN A 72 -11.61 6.50 11.33
CA GLN A 72 -11.09 7.65 12.05
C GLN A 72 -9.87 8.26 11.34
N THR A 73 -10.06 8.72 10.11
CA THR A 73 -9.00 9.14 9.18
C THR A 73 -8.19 10.34 9.68
N THR A 74 -8.81 11.37 10.26
CA THR A 74 -8.09 12.52 10.84
C THR A 74 -7.13 12.10 11.96
N GLY A 75 -7.60 11.21 12.85
CA GLY A 75 -6.77 10.68 13.94
C GLY A 75 -5.64 9.78 13.45
N ALA A 76 -5.86 9.05 12.35
CA ALA A 76 -4.82 8.24 11.70
C ALA A 76 -3.72 9.11 11.07
N LEU A 77 -4.09 10.21 10.39
CA LEU A 77 -3.12 11.15 9.81
C LEU A 77 -2.26 11.83 10.88
N ALA A 78 -2.86 12.23 12.00
CA ALA A 78 -2.13 12.83 13.12
C ALA A 78 -1.11 11.84 13.72
N ASP A 79 -1.51 10.59 13.93
CA ASP A 79 -0.63 9.55 14.45
C ASP A 79 0.50 9.21 13.47
N LEU A 80 0.22 9.09 12.17
CA LEU A 80 1.26 8.82 11.17
C LEU A 80 2.23 9.98 11.02
N THR A 81 1.75 11.21 11.10
CA THR A 81 2.61 12.39 11.13
C THR A 81 3.53 12.33 12.34
N LYS A 82 3.01 11.97 13.51
CA LYS A 82 3.84 11.80 14.71
C LYS A 82 4.85 10.66 14.56
N ALA A 83 4.46 9.54 13.97
CA ALA A 83 5.35 8.42 13.70
C ALA A 83 6.51 8.85 12.76
N ILE A 84 6.20 9.61 11.70
CA ILE A 84 7.18 10.12 10.73
C ILE A 84 8.16 11.10 11.40
N GLU A 85 7.70 11.98 12.30
CA GLU A 85 8.59 12.84 13.09
C GLU A 85 9.58 12.04 13.93
N LEU A 86 9.15 10.91 14.48
CA LEU A 86 9.95 10.04 15.34
C LEU A 86 10.91 9.14 14.55
N SER A 87 10.52 8.71 13.35
CA SER A 87 11.31 7.82 12.48
C SER A 87 11.24 8.26 11.01
N PRO A 88 11.90 9.37 10.63
CA PRO A 88 11.78 9.96 9.29
C PRO A 88 12.44 9.15 8.17
N ALA A 89 13.21 8.12 8.54
CA ALA A 89 13.89 7.22 7.60
C ALA A 89 13.08 5.94 7.33
N ASP A 90 11.96 5.73 8.01
CA ASP A 90 11.11 4.56 7.80
C ASP A 90 10.17 4.79 6.59
N PRO A 91 10.34 4.06 5.47
CA PRO A 91 9.50 4.20 4.30
C PRO A 91 8.05 3.74 4.54
N GLU A 92 7.81 2.82 5.47
CA GLU A 92 6.49 2.25 5.72
C GLU A 92 5.53 3.31 6.29
N LEU A 93 6.03 4.27 7.06
CA LEU A 93 5.22 5.33 7.65
C LEU A 93 4.66 6.28 6.59
N ASN A 94 5.49 6.67 5.61
CA ASN A 94 5.05 7.47 4.48
C ASN A 94 4.11 6.67 3.59
N PHE A 95 4.40 5.39 3.32
CA PHE A 95 3.50 4.51 2.59
C PHE A 95 2.11 4.40 3.25
N ASN A 96 2.06 4.20 4.57
CA ASN A 96 0.81 4.11 5.31
C ASN A 96 0.03 5.43 5.29
N ARG A 97 0.71 6.58 5.41
CA ARG A 97 0.04 7.89 5.32
C ARG A 97 -0.48 8.18 3.92
N GLY A 98 0.28 7.79 2.89
CA GLY A 98 -0.18 7.84 1.50
C GLY A 98 -1.45 7.01 1.28
N ASN A 99 -1.55 5.81 1.88
CA ASN A 99 -2.78 5.00 1.83
C ASN A 99 -3.98 5.67 2.53
N VAL A 100 -3.74 6.38 3.64
CA VAL A 100 -4.81 7.16 4.30
C VAL A 100 -5.27 8.31 3.40
N TYR A 101 -4.36 9.03 2.74
CA TYR A 101 -4.72 10.06 1.78
C TYR A 101 -5.47 9.51 0.57
N MET A 102 -5.12 8.31 0.09
CA MET A 102 -5.89 7.61 -0.95
C MET A 102 -7.33 7.33 -0.52
N ALA A 103 -7.54 6.88 0.73
CA ALA A 103 -8.87 6.64 1.27
C ALA A 103 -9.71 7.93 1.41
N LEU A 104 -9.05 9.09 1.52
CA LEU A 104 -9.66 10.41 1.58
C LEU A 104 -9.90 11.06 0.21
N GLY A 105 -9.45 10.45 -0.89
CA GLY A 105 -9.48 11.08 -2.22
C GLY A 105 -8.41 12.15 -2.44
N ASN A 106 -7.48 12.32 -1.48
CA ASN A 106 -6.42 13.33 -1.53
C ASN A 106 -5.20 12.80 -2.29
N HIS A 107 -5.37 12.60 -3.60
CA HIS A 107 -4.41 11.87 -4.44
C HIS A 107 -3.05 12.55 -4.55
N ASP A 108 -2.99 13.88 -4.62
CA ASP A 108 -1.72 14.62 -4.68
C ASP A 108 -0.86 14.40 -3.42
N TYR A 109 -1.48 14.46 -2.24
CA TYR A 109 -0.80 14.18 -0.98
C TYR A 109 -0.36 12.72 -0.88
N ALA A 110 -1.17 11.79 -1.40
CA ALA A 110 -0.77 10.39 -1.49
C ALA A 110 0.47 10.20 -2.38
N VAL A 111 0.52 10.85 -3.55
CA VAL A 111 1.70 10.82 -4.45
C VAL A 111 2.94 11.37 -3.75
N GLN A 112 2.83 12.48 -3.01
CA GLN A 112 3.96 13.04 -2.24
C GLN A 112 4.50 12.05 -1.20
N ASP A 113 3.61 11.42 -0.44
CA ASP A 113 4.01 10.43 0.57
C ASP A 113 4.61 9.17 -0.06
N PHE A 114 4.04 8.67 -1.15
CA PHE A 114 4.62 7.54 -1.86
C PHE A 114 5.97 7.90 -2.52
N ASN A 115 6.15 9.13 -3.02
CA ASN A 115 7.45 9.62 -3.49
C ASN A 115 8.49 9.51 -2.38
N ARG A 116 8.14 9.93 -1.16
CA ARG A 116 9.03 9.82 -0.01
C ARG A 116 9.34 8.36 0.34
N ALA A 117 8.33 7.48 0.32
CA ALA A 117 8.50 6.06 0.61
C ALA A 117 9.45 5.37 -0.39
N VAL A 118 9.30 5.60 -1.70
CA VAL A 118 10.17 4.97 -2.71
C VAL A 118 11.56 5.61 -2.76
N ALA A 119 11.70 6.88 -2.37
CA ALA A 119 13.01 7.51 -2.23
C ALA A 119 13.81 6.91 -1.06
N LEU A 120 13.13 6.56 0.04
CA LEU A 120 13.72 5.88 1.19
C LEU A 120 14.00 4.39 0.92
N ALA A 121 13.13 3.73 0.17
CA ALA A 121 13.27 2.34 -0.23
C ALA A 121 12.98 2.16 -1.73
N PRO A 122 14.01 2.27 -2.60
CA PRO A 122 13.86 2.09 -4.05
C PRO A 122 13.38 0.70 -4.46
N GLY A 123 13.43 -0.27 -3.54
CA GLY A 123 12.91 -1.62 -3.74
C GLY A 123 11.47 -1.84 -3.25
N TYR A 124 10.73 -0.80 -2.90
CA TYR A 124 9.42 -0.94 -2.29
C TYR A 124 8.31 -1.08 -3.34
N ALA A 125 8.22 -2.26 -3.96
CA ALA A 125 7.29 -2.54 -5.07
C ALA A 125 5.82 -2.14 -4.77
N LYS A 126 5.33 -2.39 -3.55
CA LYS A 126 3.97 -1.97 -3.13
C LYS A 126 3.77 -0.45 -3.15
N ALA A 127 4.79 0.32 -2.76
CA ALA A 127 4.71 1.78 -2.78
C ALA A 127 4.69 2.31 -4.22
N TYR A 128 5.49 1.74 -5.14
CA TYR A 128 5.38 2.05 -6.56
C TYR A 128 3.99 1.71 -7.11
N PHE A 129 3.46 0.53 -6.80
CA PHE A 129 2.14 0.14 -7.29
C PHE A 129 1.04 1.11 -6.83
N ASN A 130 1.02 1.45 -5.53
CA ASN A 130 0.04 2.39 -4.99
C ASN A 130 0.26 3.83 -5.46
N ARG A 131 1.51 4.24 -5.71
CA ARG A 131 1.82 5.53 -6.35
C ARG A 131 1.27 5.60 -7.75
N GLY A 132 1.36 4.51 -8.53
CA GLY A 132 0.76 4.46 -9.86
C GLY A 132 -0.75 4.65 -9.82
N VAL A 133 -1.44 4.00 -8.86
CA VAL A 133 -2.87 4.21 -8.65
C VAL A 133 -3.17 5.66 -8.26
N ALA A 134 -2.39 6.26 -7.36
CA ALA A 134 -2.55 7.65 -6.96
C ALA A 134 -2.30 8.62 -8.12
N ARG A 135 -1.30 8.35 -8.96
CA ARG A 135 -0.96 9.16 -10.14
C ARG A 135 -2.04 9.13 -11.22
N VAL A 136 -2.68 7.98 -11.48
CA VAL A 136 -3.87 7.93 -12.35
C VAL A 136 -4.95 8.87 -11.83
N ARG A 137 -5.23 8.81 -10.53
CA ARG A 137 -6.24 9.67 -9.89
C ARG A 137 -5.85 11.15 -9.86
N ALA A 138 -4.57 11.46 -9.91
CA ALA A 138 -4.03 12.81 -10.03
C ALA A 138 -3.86 13.26 -11.50
N GLY A 139 -4.17 12.41 -12.48
CA GLY A 139 -4.03 12.70 -13.92
C GLY A 139 -2.64 12.48 -14.51
N ASP A 140 -1.66 12.00 -13.74
CA ASP A 140 -0.32 11.62 -14.20
C ASP A 140 -0.29 10.16 -14.71
N PHE A 141 -0.92 9.94 -15.87
CA PHE A 141 -1.04 8.60 -16.45
C PHE A 141 0.31 8.02 -16.90
N ALA A 142 1.24 8.86 -17.36
CA ALA A 142 2.56 8.41 -17.80
C ALA A 142 3.43 7.98 -16.61
N GLY A 143 3.44 8.76 -15.52
CA GLY A 143 4.11 8.37 -14.28
C GLY A 143 3.49 7.13 -13.65
N ALA A 144 2.17 6.95 -13.78
CA ALA A 144 1.50 5.74 -13.31
C ALA A 144 1.94 4.48 -14.04
N GLU A 145 2.01 4.52 -15.38
CA GLU A 145 2.50 3.38 -16.16
C GLU A 145 3.95 3.04 -15.80
N ALA A 146 4.81 4.04 -15.66
CA ALA A 146 6.20 3.84 -15.27
C ALA A 146 6.32 3.13 -13.91
N ASP A 147 5.53 3.57 -12.93
CA ASP A 147 5.51 2.98 -11.59
C ASP A 147 5.04 1.53 -11.57
N TRP A 148 3.95 1.23 -12.28
CA TRP A 148 3.43 -0.14 -12.34
C TRP A 148 4.41 -1.07 -13.04
N ARG A 149 5.04 -0.64 -14.13
CA ARG A 149 6.08 -1.43 -14.80
C ARG A 149 7.25 -1.73 -13.87
N TYR A 150 7.69 -0.73 -13.10
CA TYR A 150 8.74 -0.92 -12.12
C TYR A 150 8.30 -1.90 -11.03
N ALA A 151 7.11 -1.72 -10.44
CA ALA A 151 6.58 -2.62 -9.42
C ALA A 151 6.43 -4.08 -9.90
N ILE A 152 5.99 -4.29 -11.15
CA ILE A 152 5.88 -5.62 -11.77
C ILE A 152 7.25 -6.25 -11.95
N ALA A 153 8.24 -5.49 -12.45
CA ALA A 153 9.60 -5.98 -12.66
C ALA A 153 10.28 -6.41 -11.34
N MET A 154 9.84 -5.83 -10.22
CA MET A 154 10.31 -6.17 -8.88
C MET A 154 9.68 -7.44 -8.29
N GLU A 155 8.51 -7.84 -8.78
CA GLU A 155 7.80 -9.01 -8.26
C GLU A 155 8.45 -10.28 -8.79
N ALA A 156 8.77 -11.21 -7.88
CA ALA A 156 9.50 -12.43 -8.25
C ALA A 156 8.54 -13.54 -8.72
N ASP A 157 7.31 -13.54 -8.20
CA ASP A 157 6.32 -14.56 -8.54
C ASP A 157 5.60 -14.21 -9.86
N PRO A 158 5.73 -15.02 -10.93
CA PRO A 158 5.06 -14.78 -12.20
C PRO A 158 3.53 -14.74 -12.09
N ALA A 159 2.93 -15.47 -11.14
CA ALA A 159 1.48 -15.45 -10.91
C ALA A 159 1.04 -14.12 -10.31
N VAL A 160 1.85 -13.55 -9.40
CA VAL A 160 1.60 -12.23 -8.83
C VAL A 160 1.86 -11.15 -9.89
N GLN A 161 2.92 -11.26 -10.68
CA GLN A 161 3.17 -10.38 -11.83
C GLN A 161 1.96 -10.35 -12.78
N ALA A 162 1.46 -11.52 -13.18
CA ALA A 162 0.28 -11.61 -14.05
C ALA A 162 -0.96 -10.95 -13.42
N THR A 163 -1.11 -11.04 -12.10
CA THR A 163 -2.19 -10.37 -11.38
C THR A 163 -2.01 -8.85 -11.39
N MET A 164 -0.82 -8.35 -11.05
CA MET A 164 -0.50 -6.91 -11.09
C MET A 164 -0.68 -6.33 -12.49
N ILE A 165 -0.24 -7.07 -13.51
CA ILE A 165 -0.40 -6.75 -14.93
C ILE A 165 -1.88 -6.60 -15.28
N ARG A 166 -2.76 -7.52 -14.85
CA ARG A 166 -4.21 -7.40 -15.08
C ARG A 166 -4.81 -6.23 -14.32
N THR A 167 -4.47 -6.07 -13.04
CA THR A 167 -5.01 -5.01 -12.18
C THR A 167 -4.59 -3.62 -12.65
N ALA A 168 -3.37 -3.48 -13.16
CA ALA A 168 -2.85 -2.24 -13.74
C ALA A 168 -3.32 -2.01 -15.20
N GLY A 169 -4.07 -2.94 -15.80
CA GLY A 169 -4.46 -2.87 -17.21
C GLY A 169 -3.29 -3.03 -18.19
N LEU A 170 -2.16 -3.58 -17.74
CA LEU A 170 -0.92 -3.75 -18.52
C LEU A 170 -0.79 -5.13 -19.19
N GLY A 171 -1.84 -5.96 -19.19
CA GLY A 171 -1.80 -7.36 -19.66
C GLY A 171 -2.24 -7.61 -21.09
N PRO A 172 -1.94 -8.81 -21.64
CA PRO A 172 -2.53 -9.27 -22.89
C PRO A 172 -4.03 -9.48 -22.71
N ALA A 173 -4.83 -8.99 -23.66
CA ALA A 173 -6.28 -9.10 -23.65
C ALA A 173 -6.73 -10.56 -23.66
N GLY A 174 -7.50 -10.98 -22.65
CA GLY A 174 -8.13 -12.31 -22.59
C GLY A 174 -8.30 -12.91 -21.20
N ALA A 175 -7.59 -12.42 -20.18
CA ALA A 175 -7.76 -12.90 -18.81
C ALA A 175 -8.88 -12.13 -18.09
N GLY A 176 -10.12 -12.35 -18.56
CA GLY A 176 -11.31 -11.91 -17.86
C GLY A 176 -11.47 -12.64 -16.53
N SER A 177 -11.85 -11.86 -15.51
CA SER A 177 -12.51 -12.23 -14.26
C SER A 177 -12.80 -13.72 -14.04
N SER A 178 -12.04 -14.34 -13.12
CA SER A 178 -12.54 -15.45 -12.31
C SER A 178 -11.97 -15.29 -10.90
N LEU A 179 -12.80 -14.75 -10.02
CA LEU A 179 -12.60 -14.74 -8.58
C LEU A 179 -12.84 -16.16 -8.05
N ALA A 180 -11.79 -16.94 -7.82
CA ALA A 180 -11.84 -18.10 -6.92
C ALA A 180 -10.43 -18.64 -6.64
N GLY A 181 -10.07 -18.77 -5.36
CA GLY A 181 -9.00 -19.68 -4.93
C GLY A 181 -7.97 -19.07 -3.97
N SER A 182 -8.06 -19.47 -2.70
CA SER A 182 -7.23 -19.11 -1.54
C SER A 182 -5.70 -19.32 -1.71
N PRO A 183 -4.85 -18.66 -0.91
CA PRO A 183 -3.39 -18.79 -1.01
C PRO A 183 -2.91 -20.07 -0.32
N GLY A 184 -2.14 -20.89 -1.03
CA GLY A 184 -1.48 -22.08 -0.49
C GLY A 184 -0.02 -22.15 -0.93
N SER A 185 0.88 -22.05 0.06
CA SER A 185 2.27 -22.54 0.12
C SER A 185 3.30 -22.13 -0.96
N ALA A 186 4.33 -21.41 -0.51
CA ALA A 186 5.65 -21.27 -1.13
C ALA A 186 6.37 -22.64 -1.24
N PRO A 187 7.42 -22.80 -2.08
CA PRO A 187 8.77 -22.57 -1.53
C PRO A 187 9.87 -22.05 -2.50
N THR A 188 10.78 -21.29 -1.89
CA THR A 188 12.25 -21.26 -2.02
C THR A 188 12.95 -21.53 -3.37
N SER A 189 13.59 -20.51 -3.94
CA SER A 189 15.06 -20.39 -3.96
C SER A 189 15.48 -19.09 -4.65
N ARG A 190 16.61 -18.54 -4.21
CA ARG A 190 17.03 -17.15 -4.37
C ARG A 190 18.40 -17.14 -5.02
N THR A 191 18.47 -16.79 -6.31
CA THR A 191 19.66 -16.43 -7.12
C THR A 191 19.09 -16.24 -8.53
N ASP A 192 18.95 -15.06 -9.14
CA ASP A 192 19.84 -13.91 -9.21
C ASP A 192 18.99 -12.64 -9.37
N VAL A 193 19.14 -11.67 -8.47
CA VAL A 193 18.57 -10.32 -8.66
C VAL A 193 19.66 -9.51 -9.38
N PRO A 194 19.43 -8.99 -10.61
CA PRO A 194 20.38 -8.09 -11.24
C PRO A 194 20.59 -6.88 -10.33
N SER A 195 21.84 -6.70 -9.92
CA SER A 195 22.26 -5.54 -9.14
C SER A 195 22.12 -4.30 -10.01
N ALA A 196 21.26 -3.38 -9.58
CA ALA A 196 21.11 -2.03 -10.11
C ALA A 196 20.72 -1.93 -11.60
N LEU A 197 19.41 -1.80 -11.87
CA LEU A 197 18.99 -0.91 -12.96
C LEU A 197 19.44 0.52 -12.59
N PRO A 198 20.06 1.27 -13.51
CA PRO A 198 20.57 2.61 -13.21
C PRO A 198 19.42 3.44 -12.66
N ALA A 199 19.72 4.23 -11.62
CA ALA A 199 18.80 5.21 -11.06
C ALA A 199 18.06 5.89 -12.21
N LEU A 200 16.75 5.64 -12.31
CA LEU A 200 15.90 6.27 -13.30
C LEU A 200 15.90 7.76 -12.95
N ARG A 201 16.87 8.49 -13.52
CA ARG A 201 16.71 9.90 -13.84
C ARG A 201 15.37 9.95 -14.55
N GLU A 202 14.41 10.68 -13.99
CA GLU A 202 13.12 10.88 -14.66
C GLU A 202 13.44 11.19 -16.12
N PRO A 203 12.97 10.36 -17.08
CA PRO A 203 13.23 10.65 -18.47
C PRO A 203 12.69 12.05 -18.71
N ALA A 204 13.58 12.94 -19.15
CA ALA A 204 13.21 14.30 -19.48
C ALA A 204 11.93 14.25 -20.33
N ALA A 205 10.88 14.91 -19.85
CA ALA A 205 9.58 14.91 -20.51
C ALA A 205 9.75 15.40 -21.95
N THR A 206 9.85 14.48 -22.90
CA THR A 206 9.62 14.78 -24.31
C THR A 206 8.12 14.95 -24.46
N PRO A 207 7.62 16.14 -24.86
CA PRO A 207 6.23 16.30 -25.17
C PRO A 207 5.85 15.40 -26.36
N GLU A 208 4.66 14.80 -26.31
CA GLU A 208 3.88 14.38 -27.49
C GLU A 208 4.27 13.12 -28.27
N SER A 209 4.36 12.00 -27.56
CA SER A 209 3.87 10.72 -28.08
C SER A 209 3.20 9.95 -26.95
N VAL A 210 2.00 10.37 -26.56
CA VAL A 210 1.21 9.65 -25.55
C VAL A 210 0.89 8.26 -26.12
N ASP A 211 1.49 7.22 -25.55
CA ASP A 211 1.27 5.82 -25.92
C ASP A 211 -0.23 5.49 -25.84
N ALA A 212 -0.71 4.60 -26.71
CA ALA A 212 -2.08 4.10 -26.68
C ALA A 212 -2.51 3.62 -25.28
N ARG A 213 -1.57 3.09 -24.48
CA ARG A 213 -1.83 2.68 -23.10
C ARG A 213 -2.17 3.84 -22.17
N VAL A 214 -1.35 4.89 -22.20
CA VAL A 214 -1.56 6.12 -21.41
C VAL A 214 -2.88 6.79 -21.80
N LEU A 215 -3.20 6.81 -23.11
CA LEU A 215 -4.49 7.31 -23.60
C LEU A 215 -5.67 6.48 -23.09
N THR A 216 -5.53 5.15 -23.07
CA THR A 216 -6.59 4.24 -22.57
C THR A 216 -6.82 4.44 -21.07
N LEU A 217 -5.75 4.55 -20.27
CA LEU A 217 -5.86 4.82 -18.83
C LEU A 217 -6.55 6.18 -18.57
N ARG A 218 -6.17 7.21 -19.33
CA ARG A 218 -6.79 8.53 -19.25
C ARG A 218 -8.27 8.50 -19.61
N ALA A 219 -8.63 7.74 -20.64
CA ALA A 219 -10.02 7.59 -21.04
C ALA A 219 -10.88 6.92 -19.96
N ILE A 220 -10.38 5.85 -19.35
CA ILE A 220 -11.09 5.14 -18.27
C ILE A 220 -11.30 6.07 -17.07
N SER A 221 -10.29 6.85 -16.68
CA SER A 221 -10.46 7.81 -15.58
C SER A 221 -11.53 8.85 -15.91
N ARG A 222 -11.48 9.43 -17.12
CA ARG A 222 -12.47 10.42 -17.57
C ARG A 222 -13.89 9.88 -17.57
N GLU A 223 -14.08 8.64 -18.01
CA GLU A 223 -15.41 8.00 -17.97
C GLU A 223 -15.93 7.84 -16.54
N LEU A 224 -15.07 7.43 -15.60
CA LEU A 224 -15.44 7.34 -14.18
C LEU A 224 -15.77 8.69 -13.55
N ASP A 225 -15.14 9.75 -14.04
CA ASP A 225 -15.37 11.14 -13.62
C ASP A 225 -16.57 11.79 -14.36
N GLY A 226 -17.21 11.05 -15.29
CA GLY A 226 -18.35 11.51 -16.09
C GLY A 226 -17.99 12.35 -17.33
N ASP A 227 -16.70 12.57 -17.63
CA ASP A 227 -16.23 13.20 -18.87
C ASP A 227 -16.21 12.20 -20.03
N ARG A 228 -17.42 11.79 -20.43
CA ARG A 228 -17.62 10.83 -21.52
C ARG A 228 -17.04 11.32 -22.85
N HIS A 229 -17.16 12.61 -23.15
CA HIS A 229 -16.64 13.17 -24.39
C HIS A 229 -15.11 13.10 -24.44
N GLY A 230 -14.44 13.45 -23.35
CA GLY A 230 -12.99 13.30 -23.24
C GLY A 230 -12.54 11.84 -23.29
N ALA A 231 -13.30 10.92 -22.70
CA ALA A 231 -13.04 9.48 -22.77
C ALA A 231 -13.10 8.94 -24.21
N ILE A 232 -14.16 9.27 -24.96
CA ILE A 232 -14.33 8.87 -26.37
C ILE A 232 -13.18 9.39 -27.24
N ARG A 233 -12.80 10.66 -27.06
CA ARG A 233 -11.68 11.27 -27.81
C ARG A 233 -10.39 10.49 -27.60
N ASP A 234 -10.06 10.19 -26.35
CA ASP A 234 -8.84 9.47 -26.01
C ASP A 234 -8.85 8.02 -26.51
N LEU A 235 -9.98 7.32 -26.43
CA LEU A 235 -10.10 5.94 -26.94
C LEU A 235 -9.93 5.89 -28.46
N ARG A 236 -10.47 6.87 -29.19
CA ARG A 236 -10.25 6.98 -30.64
C ARG A 236 -8.78 7.19 -30.98
N GLU A 237 -8.11 8.10 -30.27
CA GLU A 237 -6.70 8.34 -30.45
C GLU A 237 -5.85 7.10 -30.08
N ALA A 238 -6.21 6.42 -28.99
CA ALA A 238 -5.57 5.19 -28.54
C ALA A 238 -5.68 4.08 -29.59
N ALA A 239 -6.85 3.89 -30.20
CA ALA A 239 -7.07 2.88 -31.23
C ALA A 239 -6.19 3.11 -32.47
N VAL A 240 -6.00 4.37 -32.87
CA VAL A 240 -5.12 4.74 -33.99
C VAL A 240 -3.66 4.45 -33.66
N LYS A 241 -3.23 4.75 -32.43
CA LYS A 241 -1.83 4.61 -31.99
C LYS A 241 -1.44 3.20 -31.58
N GLU A 242 -2.39 2.30 -31.30
CA GLU A 242 -2.10 0.94 -30.86
C GLU A 242 -1.67 0.05 -32.05
N PRO A 243 -0.40 -0.38 -32.14
CA PRO A 243 0.07 -1.23 -33.24
C PRO A 243 -0.45 -2.68 -33.15
N ASP A 244 -0.79 -3.17 -31.96
CA ASP A 244 -1.26 -4.55 -31.80
C ASP A 244 -2.76 -4.66 -32.09
N ALA A 245 -3.10 -5.46 -33.10
CA ALA A 245 -4.48 -5.63 -33.55
C ALA A 245 -5.43 -6.16 -32.45
N ARG A 246 -4.93 -6.99 -31.52
CA ARG A 246 -5.76 -7.53 -30.43
C ARG A 246 -6.04 -6.45 -29.38
N ARG A 247 -5.04 -5.66 -29.00
CA ARG A 247 -5.21 -4.53 -28.07
C ARG A 247 -6.08 -3.44 -28.68
N ARG A 248 -5.91 -3.13 -29.96
CA ARG A 248 -6.76 -2.19 -30.70
C ARG A 248 -8.22 -2.64 -30.67
N ALA A 249 -8.51 -3.92 -30.90
CA ALA A 249 -9.88 -4.45 -30.84
C ALA A 249 -10.52 -4.31 -29.44
N VAL A 250 -9.74 -4.38 -28.36
CA VAL A 250 -10.24 -4.10 -27.00
C VAL A 250 -10.56 -2.63 -26.81
N ILE A 251 -9.67 -1.73 -27.24
CA ILE A 251 -9.90 -0.28 -27.17
C ILE A 251 -11.16 0.10 -27.96
N GLU A 252 -11.34 -0.47 -29.16
CA GLU A 252 -12.53 -0.26 -29.99
C GLU A 252 -13.81 -0.82 -29.36
N ARG A 253 -13.72 -1.94 -28.63
CA ARG A 253 -14.86 -2.47 -27.87
C ARG A 253 -15.21 -1.50 -26.73
N LEU A 254 -14.23 -1.06 -25.96
CA LEU A 254 -14.42 -0.08 -24.89
C LEU A 254 -15.05 1.21 -25.43
N LEU A 255 -14.57 1.68 -26.59
CA LEU A 255 -15.12 2.83 -27.28
C LEU A 255 -16.60 2.65 -27.62
N ARG A 256 -17.01 1.50 -28.16
CA ARG A 256 -18.43 1.21 -28.44
C ARG A 256 -19.27 1.14 -27.17
N ASP A 257 -18.74 0.54 -26.10
CA ASP A 257 -19.45 0.45 -24.81
C ASP A 257 -19.69 1.85 -24.23
N VAL A 258 -18.66 2.71 -24.25
CA VAL A 258 -18.74 4.12 -23.84
C VAL A 258 -19.64 4.94 -24.78
N GLU A 259 -19.68 4.69 -26.08
CA GLU A 259 -20.60 5.35 -27.03
C GLU A 259 -22.06 4.88 -26.87
N GLY A 260 -22.28 3.67 -26.35
CA GLY A 260 -23.60 3.03 -26.24
C GLY A 260 -24.33 3.21 -24.91
N ALA A 261 -23.63 3.46 -23.80
CA ALA A 261 -24.27 3.68 -22.49
C ALA A 261 -25.21 4.91 -22.54
N ARG A 262 -26.48 4.77 -22.12
CA ARG A 262 -27.46 5.87 -22.04
C ARG A 262 -27.93 6.05 -20.61
#